data_AF-A0A9C9Q3A3-F1
#
_entry.id   AF-A0A9C9Q3A3-F1
#
_cell.length_a   1.000
_cell.length_b   1.000
_cell.length_c   1.000
_cell.angle_alpha   90.00
_cell.angle_beta   90.00
_cell.angle_gamma   90.00
#
_symmetry.space_group_name_H-M   'P 1'
#
loop_
_entity.id
_entity.type
_entity.pdbx_description
1 polymer ?
#
loop_
_entity_poly.entity_id
_entity_poly.type
_entity_poly.pdbx_seq_one_letter_code
_entity_poly.pdbx_strand_id
1 'polypeptide(L)'
;YLYTVDDLQDIIQEGLRSRQEAAQQAEEIIDAQVSHFMHWLQSLNAVSTIRALRNKACAQKDEELERALRLLQAGKDPQQIMSEMAERLTNKLIHTPSVQLKHAGYDDRREVFTAAHELFELDDDGL
;
A
#
# COMPACT_ATOMS: atom_id res chain seq x y z
N TYR A 1 40.61 -18.86 50.77
CA TYR A 1 40.76 -19.00 49.31
C TYR A 1 41.58 -17.83 48.81
N LEU A 2 42.78 -18.10 48.30
CA LEU A 2 43.74 -17.11 47.80
C LEU A 2 43.47 -16.97 46.30
N TYR A 3 42.98 -15.81 45.86
CA TYR A 3 42.85 -15.51 44.43
C TYR A 3 44.16 -14.89 43.95
N THR A 4 44.70 -15.41 42.86
CA THR A 4 45.89 -14.89 42.18
C THR A 4 45.49 -13.83 41.15
N VAL A 5 46.46 -13.03 40.69
CA VAL A 5 46.24 -12.01 39.65
C VAL A 5 45.74 -12.65 38.35
N ASP A 6 46.09 -13.91 38.10
CA ASP A 6 45.64 -14.69 36.96
C ASP A 6 44.13 -15.03 37.04
N ASP A 7 43.61 -15.34 38.24
CA ASP A 7 42.18 -15.61 38.44
C ASP A 7 41.29 -14.37 38.15
N LEU A 8 41.84 -13.16 38.29
CA LEU A 8 41.14 -11.92 37.94
C LEU A 8 41.15 -11.65 36.43
N GLN A 9 42.18 -12.09 35.70
CA GLN A 9 42.20 -11.97 34.23
C GLN A 9 41.14 -12.86 33.59
N ASP A 10 40.96 -14.08 34.10
CA ASP A 10 39.96 -15.02 33.58
C ASP A 10 38.53 -14.49 33.74
N ILE A 11 38.21 -13.91 34.89
CA ILE A 11 36.88 -13.28 35.14
C ILE A 11 36.66 -12.07 34.22
N ILE A 12 37.70 -11.28 33.97
CA ILE A 12 37.60 -10.13 33.05
C ILE A 12 37.37 -10.61 31.61
N GLN A 13 38.07 -11.67 31.17
CA GLN A 13 37.89 -12.24 29.84
C GLN A 13 36.48 -12.86 29.67
N GLU A 14 36.00 -13.57 30.69
CA GLU A 14 34.64 -14.13 30.71
C GLU A 14 33.58 -13.01 30.68
N GLY A 15 33.78 -11.94 31.46
CA GLY A 15 32.91 -10.77 31.44
C GLY A 15 32.92 -10.02 30.10
N LEU A 16 34.06 -9.95 29.43
CA LEU A 16 34.18 -9.34 28.09
C LEU A 16 33.43 -10.16 27.05
N ARG A 17 33.61 -11.49 27.07
CA ARG A 17 32.91 -12.42 26.19
C ARG A 17 31.39 -12.38 26.41
N SER A 18 30.94 -12.42 27.67
CA SER A 18 29.53 -12.32 28.02
C SER A 18 28.91 -11.00 27.52
N ARG A 19 29.65 -9.88 27.60
CA ARG A 19 29.20 -8.59 27.05
C ARG A 19 29.12 -8.59 25.53
N GLN A 20 30.05 -9.25 24.84
CA GLN A 20 30.01 -9.39 23.38
C GLN A 20 28.82 -10.25 22.94
N GLU A 21 28.58 -11.37 23.61
CA GLU A 21 27.43 -12.24 23.34
C GLU A 21 26.10 -11.50 23.60
N ALA A 22 26.01 -10.75 24.70
CA ALA A 22 24.83 -9.92 25.00
C ALA A 22 24.63 -8.78 23.99
N ALA A 23 25.71 -8.16 23.51
CA ALA A 23 25.64 -7.13 22.48
C ALA A 23 25.13 -7.71 21.15
N GLN A 24 25.63 -8.88 20.76
CA GLN A 24 25.17 -9.57 19.55
C GLN A 24 23.68 -9.94 19.64
N GLN A 25 23.24 -10.47 20.79
CA GLN A 25 21.82 -10.74 21.01
C GLN A 25 20.97 -9.47 20.95
N ALA A 26 21.47 -8.35 21.47
CA ALA A 26 20.77 -7.07 21.38
C ALA A 26 20.67 -6.58 19.93
N GLU A 27 21.72 -6.73 19.12
CA GLU A 27 21.70 -6.41 17.69
C GLU A 27 20.66 -7.25 16.93
N GLU A 28 20.62 -8.56 17.17
CA GLU A 28 19.62 -9.46 16.54
C GLU A 28 18.18 -9.06 16.89
N ILE A 29 17.93 -8.69 18.16
CA ILE A 29 16.63 -8.20 18.60
C ILE A 29 16.28 -6.88 17.89
N ILE A 30 17.24 -5.95 17.80
CA ILE A 30 17.05 -4.66 17.13
C ILE A 30 16.69 -4.88 15.65
N ASP A 31 17.43 -5.73 14.93
CA ASP A 31 17.20 -6.01 13.52
C ASP A 31 15.81 -6.61 13.26
N ALA A 32 15.39 -7.54 14.11
CA ALA A 32 14.05 -8.12 14.06
C ALA A 32 12.97 -7.04 14.30
N GLN A 33 13.16 -6.15 15.28
CA GLN A 33 12.20 -5.09 15.58
C GLN A 33 12.15 -4.01 14.50
N VAL A 34 13.29 -3.63 13.93
CA VAL A 34 13.35 -2.70 12.78
C VAL A 34 12.60 -3.28 11.60
N SER A 35 12.82 -4.56 11.30
CA SER A 35 12.09 -5.25 10.22
C SER A 35 10.59 -5.24 10.48
N HIS A 36 10.15 -5.58 11.69
CA HIS A 36 8.73 -5.56 12.06
C HIS A 36 8.11 -4.15 11.97
N PHE A 37 8.83 -3.13 12.43
CA PHE A 37 8.41 -1.73 12.33
C PHE A 37 8.26 -1.27 10.87
N MET A 38 9.18 -1.65 9.98
CA MET A 38 9.10 -1.31 8.57
C MET A 38 7.90 -1.97 7.89
N HIS A 39 7.61 -3.24 8.20
CA HIS A 39 6.39 -3.90 7.71
C HIS A 39 5.12 -3.22 8.23
N TRP A 40 5.10 -2.83 9.51
CA TRP A 40 3.98 -2.07 10.07
C TRP A 40 3.80 -0.71 9.38
N LEU A 41 4.88 0.03 9.12
CA LEU A 41 4.84 1.30 8.40
C LEU A 41 4.32 1.14 6.97
N GLN A 42 4.75 0.09 6.26
CA GLN A 42 4.21 -0.25 4.93
C GLN A 42 2.71 -0.57 4.99
N SER A 43 2.25 -1.28 6.03
CA SER A 43 0.82 -1.56 6.22
C SER A 43 -0.01 -0.28 6.38
N LEU A 44 0.53 0.75 7.04
CA LEU A 44 -0.12 2.06 7.16
C LEU A 44 -0.23 2.78 5.82
N ASN A 45 0.78 2.66 4.95
CA ASN A 45 0.77 3.20 3.60
C ASN A 45 -0.29 2.53 2.71
N ALA A 46 -0.51 1.21 2.88
CA ALA A 46 -1.61 0.53 2.19
C ALA A 46 -2.97 1.09 2.62
N VAL A 47 -3.20 1.27 3.92
CA VAL A 47 -4.45 1.82 4.44
C VAL A 47 -4.70 3.24 3.94
N SER A 48 -3.69 4.12 3.95
CA SER A 48 -3.83 5.49 3.46
C SER A 48 -4.12 5.53 1.95
N THR A 49 -3.46 4.67 1.17
CA THR A 49 -3.69 4.54 -0.28
C THR A 49 -5.11 4.05 -0.57
N ILE A 50 -5.58 3.00 0.12
CA ILE A 50 -6.95 2.49 -0.01
C ILE A 50 -7.97 3.58 0.32
N ARG A 51 -7.75 4.35 1.40
CA ARG A 51 -8.62 5.48 1.77
C ARG A 51 -8.64 6.54 0.68
N ALA A 52 -7.48 6.93 0.16
CA ALA A 52 -7.39 7.92 -0.91
C ALA A 52 -8.13 7.47 -2.18
N LEU A 53 -7.98 6.21 -2.58
CA LEU A 53 -8.68 5.61 -3.71
C LEU A 53 -10.21 5.64 -3.51
N ARG A 54 -10.69 5.17 -2.37
CA ARG A 54 -12.12 5.17 -2.04
C ARG A 54 -12.70 6.58 -1.98
N ASN A 55 -11.99 7.53 -1.38
CA ASN A 55 -12.44 8.92 -1.31
C ASN A 55 -12.58 9.54 -2.70
N LYS A 56 -11.63 9.28 -3.60
CA LYS A 56 -11.71 9.74 -5.00
C LYS A 56 -12.93 9.14 -5.71
N ALA A 57 -13.15 7.84 -5.58
CA ALA A 57 -14.29 7.16 -6.20
C ALA A 57 -15.65 7.67 -5.64
N CYS A 58 -15.74 7.84 -4.32
CA CYS A 58 -16.94 8.38 -3.66
C CYS A 58 -17.25 9.80 -4.14
N ALA A 59 -16.24 10.67 -4.25
CA ALA A 59 -16.43 12.03 -4.75
C ALA A 59 -16.98 12.05 -6.19
N GLN A 60 -16.47 11.17 -7.07
CA GLN A 60 -16.99 11.04 -8.44
C GLN A 60 -18.44 10.53 -8.47
N LYS A 61 -18.77 9.56 -7.60
CA LYS A 61 -20.13 9.04 -7.44
C LYS A 61 -21.10 10.12 -6.93
N ASP A 62 -20.70 10.91 -5.93
CA ASP A 62 -21.53 11.96 -5.36
C ASP A 62 -21.82 13.07 -6.40
N GLU A 63 -20.82 13.47 -7.19
CA GLU A 63 -20.99 14.45 -8.27
C GLU A 63 -22.01 14.00 -9.33
N GLU A 64 -21.90 12.73 -9.79
CA GLU A 64 -22.83 12.18 -10.79
C GLU A 64 -24.23 11.95 -10.20
N LEU A 65 -24.32 11.58 -8.93
CA LEU A 65 -25.59 11.45 -8.23
C LEU A 65 -26.31 12.80 -8.09
N GLU A 66 -25.61 13.86 -7.68
CA GLU A 66 -26.18 15.21 -7.60
C GLU A 66 -26.67 15.72 -8.95
N ARG A 67 -25.92 15.41 -10.02
CA ARG A 67 -26.37 15.69 -11.39
C ARG A 67 -27.65 14.93 -11.72
N ALA A 68 -27.69 13.62 -11.48
CA ALA A 68 -28.86 12.79 -11.76
C ALA A 68 -30.11 13.26 -10.98
N LEU A 69 -29.96 13.58 -9.70
CA LEU A 69 -31.03 14.12 -8.86
C LEU A 69 -31.59 15.44 -9.41
N ARG A 70 -30.73 16.35 -9.88
CA ARG A 70 -31.18 17.60 -10.52
C ARG A 70 -31.99 17.34 -11.80
N LEU A 71 -31.58 16.37 -12.60
CA LEU A 71 -32.30 16.00 -13.83
C LEU A 71 -33.66 15.36 -13.52
N LEU A 72 -33.72 14.53 -12.48
CA LEU A 72 -34.97 13.91 -12.01
C LEU A 72 -35.95 14.99 -11.51
N GLN A 73 -35.46 15.96 -10.72
CA GLN A 73 -36.26 17.09 -10.26
C GLN A 73 -36.75 17.98 -11.40
N ALA A 74 -36.01 18.05 -12.50
CA ALA A 74 -36.41 18.75 -13.72
C ALA A 74 -37.44 17.97 -14.56
N GLY A 75 -37.90 16.79 -14.11
CA GLY A 75 -38.93 15.99 -14.78
C GLY A 75 -38.45 15.25 -16.02
N LYS A 76 -37.12 15.05 -16.19
CA LYS A 76 -36.58 14.22 -17.28
C LYS A 76 -36.84 12.74 -17.03
N ASP A 77 -36.75 11.94 -18.10
CA ASP A 77 -36.97 10.49 -18.03
C ASP A 77 -36.00 9.80 -17.05
N PRO A 78 -36.51 9.18 -15.96
CA PRO A 78 -35.66 8.50 -14.98
C PRO A 78 -34.79 7.39 -15.58
N GLN A 79 -35.31 6.65 -16.56
CA GLN A 79 -34.57 5.52 -17.13
C GLN A 79 -33.35 5.99 -17.92
N GLN A 80 -33.52 7.03 -18.74
CA GLN A 80 -32.41 7.67 -19.44
C GLN A 80 -31.37 8.24 -18.46
N ILE A 81 -31.80 8.95 -17.40
CA ILE A 81 -30.88 9.56 -16.43
C ILE A 81 -30.03 8.50 -15.72
N MET A 82 -30.64 7.39 -15.30
CA MET A 82 -29.93 6.32 -14.61
C MET A 82 -28.90 5.64 -15.52
N SER A 83 -29.26 5.43 -16.79
CA SER A 83 -28.33 4.90 -17.80
C SER A 83 -27.15 5.84 -18.04
N GLU A 84 -27.43 7.14 -18.23
CA GLU A 84 -26.39 8.16 -18.41
C GLU A 84 -25.48 8.29 -17.18
N MET A 85 -26.04 8.23 -15.97
CA MET A 85 -25.27 8.28 -14.73
C MET A 85 -24.32 7.09 -14.63
N ALA A 86 -24.80 5.88 -14.92
CA ALA A 86 -24.00 4.65 -14.87
C ALA A 86 -22.84 4.67 -15.87
N GLU A 87 -23.11 5.11 -17.10
CA GLU A 87 -22.08 5.23 -18.15
C GLU A 87 -21.03 6.28 -17.77
N ARG A 88 -21.48 7.48 -17.34
CA ARG A 88 -20.58 8.58 -16.97
C ARG A 88 -19.72 8.23 -15.77
N LEU A 89 -20.29 7.59 -14.75
CA LEU A 89 -19.57 7.18 -13.55
C LEU A 89 -18.51 6.12 -13.91
N THR A 90 -18.87 5.10 -14.66
CA THR A 90 -17.95 4.05 -15.12
C THR A 90 -16.78 4.68 -15.89
N ASN A 91 -17.07 5.54 -16.87
CA ASN A 91 -16.04 6.22 -17.66
C ASN A 91 -15.13 7.09 -16.78
N LYS A 92 -15.67 7.84 -15.83
CA LYS A 92 -14.89 8.67 -14.90
C LYS A 92 -13.98 7.85 -13.99
N LEU A 93 -14.44 6.69 -13.52
CA LEU A 93 -13.65 5.80 -12.65
C LEU A 93 -12.46 5.18 -13.40
N ILE A 94 -12.68 4.72 -14.64
CA ILE A 94 -11.65 4.02 -15.42
C ILE A 94 -10.72 4.95 -16.21
N HIS A 95 -11.13 6.19 -16.49
CA HIS A 95 -10.34 7.11 -17.31
C HIS A 95 -8.92 7.32 -16.78
N THR A 96 -8.75 7.58 -15.48
CA THR A 96 -7.39 7.84 -14.94
C THR A 96 -6.51 6.58 -15.02
N PRO A 97 -6.95 5.39 -14.53
CA PRO A 97 -6.19 4.16 -14.72
C PRO A 97 -5.84 3.85 -16.18
N SER A 98 -6.79 3.98 -17.11
CA SER A 98 -6.53 3.72 -18.54
C SER A 98 -5.48 4.66 -19.13
N VAL A 99 -5.52 5.95 -18.77
CA VAL A 99 -4.49 6.92 -19.20
C VAL A 99 -3.11 6.56 -18.62
N GLN A 100 -3.06 6.18 -17.34
CA GLN A 100 -1.80 5.79 -16.69
C GLN A 100 -1.22 4.50 -17.29
N LEU A 101 -2.05 3.51 -17.61
CA LEU A 101 -1.63 2.29 -18.31
C LEU A 101 -1.08 2.59 -19.70
N LYS A 102 -1.74 3.48 -20.45
CA LYS A 102 -1.25 3.93 -21.76
C LYS A 102 0.12 4.60 -21.64
N HIS A 103 0.32 5.46 -20.64
CA HIS A 103 1.62 6.07 -20.38
C HIS A 103 2.68 5.04 -19.97
N ALA A 104 2.34 4.08 -19.11
CA ALA A 104 3.25 3.01 -18.72
C ALA A 104 3.71 2.17 -19.93
N GLY A 105 2.84 1.96 -20.93
CA GLY A 105 3.20 1.30 -22.18
C GLY A 105 4.24 2.08 -23.02
N TYR A 106 4.21 3.42 -22.99
CA TYR A 106 5.24 4.24 -23.65
C TYR A 106 6.57 4.25 -22.90
N ASP A 107 6.51 4.13 -21.57
CA ASP A 107 7.69 4.16 -20.69
C ASP A 107 8.29 2.76 -20.42
N ASP A 108 7.77 1.69 -21.05
CA ASP A 108 8.08 0.27 -20.77
C ASP A 108 8.03 -0.12 -19.28
N ARG A 109 7.08 0.48 -18.54
CA ARG A 109 6.87 0.23 -17.10
C ARG A 109 5.98 -0.99 -16.87
N ARG A 110 6.56 -2.18 -17.01
CA ARG A 110 5.87 -3.48 -16.90
C ARG A 110 5.23 -3.70 -15.53
N GLU A 111 5.84 -3.19 -14.47
CA GLU A 111 5.34 -3.28 -13.10
C GLU A 111 3.95 -2.66 -12.93
N VAL A 112 3.60 -1.65 -13.73
CA VAL A 112 2.28 -1.01 -13.69
C VAL A 112 1.22 -1.93 -14.31
N PHE A 113 1.57 -2.69 -15.35
CA PHE A 113 0.68 -3.67 -15.96
C PHE A 113 0.43 -4.83 -15.00
N THR A 114 1.48 -5.40 -14.41
CA THR A 114 1.34 -6.47 -13.40
C THR A 114 0.48 -6.02 -12.23
N ALA A 115 0.73 -4.82 -11.68
CA ALA A 115 -0.09 -4.27 -10.61
C ALA A 115 -1.55 -4.04 -11.03
N ALA A 116 -1.83 -3.65 -12.28
CA ALA A 116 -3.20 -3.48 -12.75
C ALA A 116 -3.93 -4.83 -12.88
N HIS A 117 -3.26 -5.88 -13.40
CA HIS A 117 -3.82 -7.23 -13.43
C HIS A 117 -4.12 -7.75 -12.02
N GLU A 118 -3.22 -7.54 -11.06
CA GLU A 118 -3.42 -7.96 -9.67
C GLU A 118 -4.53 -7.15 -8.96
N LEU A 119 -4.54 -5.82 -9.12
CA LEU A 119 -5.48 -4.93 -8.40
C LEU A 119 -6.92 -5.01 -8.94
N PHE A 120 -7.08 -5.31 -10.23
CA PHE A 120 -8.38 -5.36 -10.90
C PHE A 120 -8.81 -6.78 -11.30
N GLU A 121 -8.03 -7.80 -10.96
CA GLU A 121 -8.28 -9.20 -11.31
C GLU A 121 -8.54 -9.38 -12.82
N LEU A 122 -7.67 -8.79 -13.66
CA LEU A 122 -7.81 -8.83 -15.12
C LEU A 122 -7.13 -10.08 -15.69
N ASP A 123 -7.77 -10.73 -16.64
CA ASP A 123 -7.18 -11.86 -17.38
C ASP A 123 -6.04 -11.38 -18.26
N ASP A 124 -4.93 -12.14 -18.28
CA ASP A 124 -3.79 -11.90 -19.16
C ASP A 124 -4.15 -12.45 -20.54
N ASP A 125 -4.79 -11.62 -21.38
CA ASP A 125 -4.95 -11.91 -22.80
C ASP A 125 -3.57 -11.81 -23.45
N GLY A 126 -2.79 -12.89 -23.31
CA GLY A 126 -1.42 -12.98 -23.77
C GLY A 126 -1.25 -12.56 -25.22
N LEU A 127 -0.49 -11.47 -25.41
CA LEU A 127 0.08 -11.04 -26.70
C LEU A 127 1.61 -11.10 -26.63
#